data_AF-A0A7T0NZ11-F1
#
_entry.id   AF-A0A7T0NZ11-F1
#
_cell.length_a   1.000
_cell.length_b   1.000
_cell.length_c   1.000
_cell.angle_alpha   90.00
_cell.angle_beta   90.00
_cell.angle_gamma   90.00
#
_symmetry.space_group_name_H-M   'P 1'
#
loop_
_entity.id
_entity.type
_entity.pdbx_description
1 polymer ?
#
loop_
_entity_poly.entity_id
_entity_poly.type
_entity_poly.pdbx_seq_one_letter_code
_entity_poly.pdbx_strand_id
1 'polypeptide(L)'
;MSGLNSIAYRITPICFAMALNACSFSHSSESSSTSVESSSDLASSPSSLSSSINFKKYESDVVDYTYAYLKSTSGPTDYEGFQKGLGEIANDHGVSDWESDPHTYKAIGKALKKAGIDGVGYETFKNNFADGDAEKMQSIQDGYDSRK
;
A
#
# COMPACT_ATOMS: atom_id res chain seq x y z
N MET A 1 -0.46 20.45 -61.27
CA MET A 1 -0.21 21.49 -60.25
C MET A 1 0.83 20.94 -59.29
N SER A 2 1.92 21.69 -59.15
CA SER A 2 3.02 21.61 -58.17
C SER A 2 2.58 21.01 -56.83
N GLY A 3 3.29 20.12 -56.14
CA GLY A 3 4.73 20.08 -55.87
C GLY A 3 4.98 20.47 -54.41
N LEU A 4 5.34 19.47 -53.58
CA LEU A 4 6.04 19.54 -52.27
C LEU A 4 5.34 20.22 -51.07
N ASN A 5 5.22 19.50 -49.95
CA ASN A 5 6.06 19.74 -48.77
C ASN A 5 5.91 18.64 -47.72
N SER A 6 6.97 17.84 -47.64
CA SER A 6 7.29 16.92 -46.55
C SER A 6 7.86 17.73 -45.39
N ILE A 7 7.35 17.57 -44.17
CA ILE A 7 8.00 18.09 -42.96
C ILE A 7 8.07 16.96 -41.95
N ALA A 8 9.25 16.33 -41.94
CA ALA A 8 9.70 15.39 -40.94
C ALA A 8 9.77 16.06 -39.57
N TYR A 9 9.01 15.58 -38.60
CA TYR A 9 9.18 15.97 -37.20
C TYR A 9 10.31 15.14 -36.59
N ARG A 10 11.36 15.86 -36.20
CA ARG A 10 12.65 15.35 -35.74
C ARG A 10 12.53 14.76 -34.33
N ILE A 11 13.01 13.54 -34.18
CA ILE A 11 13.27 12.87 -32.90
C ILE A 11 14.31 13.70 -32.14
N THR A 12 13.98 14.10 -30.92
CA THR A 12 14.93 14.76 -30.00
C THR A 12 15.19 13.81 -28.81
N PRO A 13 16.44 13.37 -28.58
CA PRO A 13 16.78 12.57 -27.42
C PRO A 13 17.05 13.50 -26.22
N ILE A 14 16.25 13.38 -25.16
CA ILE A 14 16.54 14.01 -23.86
C ILE A 14 17.34 13.01 -23.03
N CYS A 15 18.64 13.28 -22.93
CA CYS A 15 19.54 12.67 -21.96
C CYS A 15 19.76 13.70 -20.86
N PHE A 16 19.38 13.42 -19.61
CA PHE A 16 19.91 14.19 -18.47
C PHE A 16 19.93 13.40 -17.16
N ALA A 17 21.17 12.97 -16.85
CA ALA A 17 21.86 12.94 -15.57
C ALA A 17 21.23 12.24 -14.33
N MET A 18 21.92 11.18 -13.92
CA MET A 18 22.01 10.71 -12.53
C MET A 18 22.67 11.77 -11.64
N ALA A 19 22.17 11.93 -10.42
CA ALA A 19 22.93 12.49 -9.30
C ALA A 19 22.63 11.69 -8.03
N LEU A 20 23.61 10.87 -7.65
CA LEU A 20 23.72 10.25 -6.33
C LEU A 20 24.17 11.32 -5.33
N ASN A 21 23.51 11.44 -4.18
CA ASN A 21 24.15 11.91 -2.95
C ASN A 21 23.57 11.16 -1.75
N ALA A 22 24.48 10.52 -1.02
CA ALA A 22 24.24 9.75 0.19
C ALA A 22 24.67 10.55 1.43
N CYS A 23 23.93 10.33 2.52
CA CYS A 23 24.31 10.40 3.94
C CYS A 23 24.76 11.72 4.59
N SER A 24 24.05 12.15 5.64
CA SER A 24 24.56 11.99 7.03
C SER A 24 23.47 12.24 8.09
N PHE A 25 23.65 11.58 9.24
CA PHE A 25 22.75 11.37 10.37
C PHE A 25 22.67 12.52 11.41
N SER A 26 21.48 12.61 12.03
CA SER A 26 21.10 12.95 13.42
C SER A 26 21.80 14.04 14.26
N HIS A 27 20.96 14.94 14.79
CA HIS A 27 21.07 15.41 16.18
C HIS A 27 19.71 15.23 16.87
N SER A 28 19.72 14.49 17.99
CA SER A 28 18.58 14.06 18.78
C SER A 28 18.16 15.07 19.85
N SER A 29 17.00 14.76 20.47
CA SER A 29 16.46 15.21 21.76
C SER A 29 15.44 16.35 21.60
N GLU A 30 14.24 16.30 22.19
CA GLU A 30 13.93 15.96 23.57
C GLU A 30 12.60 15.19 23.74
N SER A 31 12.58 14.29 24.73
CA SER A 31 11.42 13.53 25.22
C SER A 31 10.39 14.42 25.92
N SER A 32 9.10 14.00 25.93
CA SER A 32 8.23 14.02 27.12
C SER A 32 6.87 13.34 26.88
N SER A 33 6.78 12.11 27.39
CA SER A 33 5.68 11.46 28.12
C SER A 33 4.30 12.12 28.18
N THR A 34 3.25 11.37 27.79
CA THR A 34 2.02 11.08 28.58
C THR A 34 1.35 9.84 27.97
N SER A 35 1.49 8.66 28.57
CA SER A 35 0.50 8.02 29.46
C SER A 35 -0.48 7.09 28.72
N VAL A 36 -0.28 5.81 29.02
CA VAL A 36 -1.17 4.63 29.04
C VAL A 36 -2.67 4.85 28.78
N GLU A 37 -3.30 3.92 28.05
CA GLU A 37 -4.43 3.08 28.51
C GLU A 37 -4.72 1.94 27.51
N SER A 38 -4.55 0.70 28.01
CA SER A 38 -5.24 -0.57 27.68
C SER A 38 -5.29 -1.10 26.23
N SER A 39 -5.26 -2.40 25.90
CA SER A 39 -4.89 -3.69 26.52
C SER A 39 -5.15 -4.73 25.40
N SER A 40 -4.35 -5.80 25.35
CA SER A 40 -4.59 -7.06 24.59
C SER A 40 -4.36 -6.94 23.06
N ASP A 41 -3.58 -7.75 22.34
CA ASP A 41 -3.07 -9.10 22.55
C ASP A 41 -1.73 -9.30 21.79
N LEU A 42 -1.01 -10.32 22.23
CA LEU A 42 0.36 -10.69 21.91
C LEU A 42 0.58 -11.01 20.43
N ALA A 43 1.34 -10.18 19.72
CA ALA A 43 2.06 -10.60 18.51
C ALA A 43 3.55 -10.67 18.84
N SER A 44 4.06 -11.90 18.90
CA SER A 44 5.47 -12.24 19.09
C SER A 44 6.36 -11.39 18.19
N SER A 45 7.08 -10.43 18.78
CA SER A 45 8.10 -9.65 18.08
C SER A 45 9.47 -10.34 18.27
N PRO A 46 10.13 -10.83 17.21
CA PRO A 46 11.56 -11.01 17.26
C PRO A 46 12.23 -9.65 17.00
N SER A 47 13.13 -9.29 17.91
CA SER A 47 14.34 -8.51 17.66
C SER A 47 14.24 -7.01 17.37
N SER A 48 14.63 -6.25 18.39
CA SER A 48 15.28 -4.96 18.32
C SER A 48 16.44 -4.94 17.30
N LEU A 49 16.29 -4.22 16.18
CA LEU A 49 17.39 -3.50 15.50
C LEU A 49 16.84 -2.51 14.43
N SER A 50 16.54 -1.29 14.89
CA SER A 50 16.59 0.00 14.17
C SER A 50 16.30 0.06 12.66
N SER A 51 15.05 -0.15 12.29
CA SER A 51 14.31 0.80 11.45
C SER A 51 12.86 0.67 11.89
N SER A 52 12.33 1.65 12.65
CA SER A 52 10.96 1.55 13.15
C SER A 52 10.03 1.74 11.96
N ILE A 53 9.67 0.64 11.30
CA ILE A 53 8.62 0.62 10.27
C ILE A 53 7.41 1.29 10.90
N ASN A 54 7.00 2.43 10.31
CA ASN A 54 5.86 3.17 10.81
C ASN A 54 4.60 2.52 10.24
N PHE A 55 4.22 1.39 10.82
CA PHE A 55 3.09 0.57 10.37
C PHE A 55 1.79 1.38 10.22
N LYS A 56 1.60 2.44 11.01
CA LYS A 56 0.44 3.34 10.87
C LYS A 56 0.43 4.08 9.54
N LYS A 57 1.59 4.58 9.08
CA LYS A 57 1.69 5.26 7.77
C LYS A 57 1.55 4.27 6.64
N TYR A 58 2.23 3.12 6.73
CA TYR A 58 2.10 2.03 5.76
C TYR A 58 0.64 1.60 5.58
N GLU A 59 -0.07 1.29 6.68
CA GLU A 59 -1.48 0.92 6.63
C GLU A 59 -2.35 2.03 6.03
N SER A 60 -2.07 3.31 6.35
CA SER A 60 -2.82 4.43 5.80
C SER A 60 -2.67 4.54 4.29
N ASP A 61 -1.45 4.39 3.78
CA ASP A 61 -1.16 4.48 2.35
C ASP A 61 -1.79 3.31 1.59
N VAL A 62 -1.73 2.10 2.15
CA VAL A 62 -2.44 0.93 1.61
C VAL A 62 -3.95 1.15 1.61
N VAL A 63 -4.52 1.74 2.67
CA VAL A 63 -5.95 2.07 2.73
C VAL A 63 -6.34 3.03 1.62
N ASP A 64 -5.58 4.12 1.45
CA ASP A 64 -5.91 5.17 0.49
C ASP A 64 -5.71 4.70 -0.96
N TYR A 65 -4.64 3.96 -1.23
CA TYR A 65 -4.39 3.35 -2.53
C TYR A 65 -5.48 2.34 -2.90
N THR A 66 -5.83 1.43 -1.97
CA THR A 66 -6.90 0.45 -2.18
C THR A 66 -8.25 1.14 -2.36
N TYR A 67 -8.56 2.17 -1.58
CA TYR A 67 -9.78 2.94 -1.76
C TYR A 67 -9.84 3.62 -3.14
N ALA A 68 -8.74 4.22 -3.58
CA ALA A 68 -8.64 4.84 -4.90
C ALA A 68 -8.82 3.80 -6.01
N TYR A 69 -8.19 2.63 -5.90
CA TYR A 69 -8.43 1.50 -6.80
C TYR A 69 -9.93 1.19 -6.85
N LEU A 70 -10.55 0.87 -5.73
CA LEU A 70 -11.98 0.52 -5.64
C LEU A 70 -12.93 1.58 -6.21
N LYS A 71 -12.59 2.87 -6.11
CA LYS A 71 -13.38 3.99 -6.67
C LYS A 71 -13.13 4.24 -8.15
N SER A 72 -11.91 3.99 -8.62
CA SER A 72 -11.51 4.19 -10.02
C SER A 72 -12.07 3.11 -10.95
N THR A 73 -12.36 1.92 -10.41
CA THR A 73 -12.86 0.81 -11.22
C THR A 73 -14.39 0.80 -11.30
N SER A 74 -14.93 0.57 -12.50
CA SER A 74 -16.28 0.03 -12.70
C SER A 74 -16.32 -1.52 -12.54
N GLY A 75 -15.23 -2.12 -12.04
CA GLY A 75 -14.96 -3.55 -11.89
C GLY A 75 -13.44 -3.82 -11.91
N PRO A 76 -12.92 -4.85 -11.22
CA PRO A 76 -11.49 -5.11 -11.04
C PRO A 76 -10.83 -5.57 -12.35
N THR A 77 -10.43 -4.65 -13.22
CA THR A 77 -9.83 -4.95 -14.52
C THR A 77 -8.30 -4.93 -14.51
N ASP A 78 -7.68 -4.27 -13.52
CA ASP A 78 -6.22 -4.16 -13.42
C ASP A 78 -5.72 -4.63 -12.05
N TYR A 79 -5.96 -5.92 -11.78
CA TYR A 79 -5.56 -6.57 -10.54
C TYR A 79 -4.03 -6.65 -10.39
N GLU A 80 -3.32 -6.92 -11.49
CA GLU A 80 -1.85 -6.97 -11.51
C GLU A 80 -1.24 -5.60 -11.20
N GLY A 81 -1.74 -4.53 -11.83
CA GLY A 81 -1.32 -3.15 -11.51
C GLY A 81 -1.61 -2.77 -10.05
N PHE A 82 -2.74 -3.22 -9.51
CA PHE A 82 -3.06 -3.04 -8.09
C PHE A 82 -2.05 -3.74 -7.18
N GLN A 83 -1.77 -5.03 -7.37
CA GLN A 83 -0.79 -5.77 -6.57
C GLN A 83 0.62 -5.18 -6.69
N LYS A 84 1.02 -4.77 -7.90
CA LYS A 84 2.30 -4.10 -8.11
C LYS A 84 2.41 -2.81 -7.30
N GLY A 85 1.38 -1.96 -7.32
CA GLY A 85 1.38 -0.73 -6.53
C GLY A 85 1.38 -0.98 -5.02
N LEU A 86 0.73 -2.06 -4.54
CA LEU A 86 0.88 -2.48 -3.13
C LEU A 86 2.33 -2.84 -2.79
N GLY A 87 3.02 -3.54 -3.70
CA GLY A 87 4.44 -3.86 -3.55
C GLY A 87 5.35 -2.63 -3.54
N GLU A 88 5.05 -1.62 -4.36
CA GLU A 88 5.77 -0.34 -4.37
C GLU A 88 5.58 0.40 -3.04
N ILE A 89 4.34 0.52 -2.55
CA ILE A 89 4.06 1.11 -1.23
C ILE A 89 4.78 0.33 -0.12
N ALA A 90 4.68 -1.00 -0.13
CA ALA A 90 5.34 -1.83 0.87
C ALA A 90 6.85 -1.61 0.88
N ASN A 91 7.48 -1.62 -0.30
CA ASN A 91 8.91 -1.36 -0.43
C ASN A 91 9.31 0.03 0.09
N ASP A 92 8.52 1.07 -0.19
CA ASP A 92 8.75 2.43 0.30
C ASP A 92 8.71 2.52 1.83
N HIS A 93 7.94 1.63 2.47
CA HIS A 93 7.86 1.50 3.93
C HIS A 93 8.81 0.44 4.52
N GLY A 94 9.66 -0.19 3.70
CA GLY A 94 10.61 -1.22 4.12
C GLY A 94 9.99 -2.60 4.37
N VAL A 95 8.78 -2.84 3.86
CA VAL A 95 8.09 -4.13 3.89
C VAL A 95 8.36 -4.87 2.58
N SER A 96 9.15 -5.93 2.63
CA SER A 96 9.54 -6.69 1.44
C SER A 96 8.61 -7.86 1.09
N ASP A 97 7.88 -8.40 2.08
CA ASP A 97 7.00 -9.56 1.96
C ASP A 97 5.56 -9.17 2.32
N TRP A 98 5.03 -8.19 1.58
CA TRP A 98 3.70 -7.65 1.86
C TRP A 98 2.57 -8.65 1.62
N GLU A 99 2.81 -9.63 0.74
CA GLU A 99 1.88 -10.71 0.37
C GLU A 99 1.66 -11.69 1.52
N SER A 100 2.56 -11.72 2.49
CA SER A 100 2.45 -12.51 3.71
C SER A 100 2.19 -11.64 4.95
N ASP A 101 2.18 -10.30 4.81
CA ASP A 101 2.03 -9.37 5.91
C ASP A 101 0.54 -9.11 6.26
N PRO A 102 0.06 -9.52 7.46
CA PRO A 102 -1.32 -9.31 7.85
C PRO A 102 -1.73 -7.83 7.94
N HIS A 103 -0.77 -6.90 8.10
CA HIS A 103 -1.08 -5.46 8.12
C HIS A 103 -1.59 -4.97 6.77
N THR A 104 -1.05 -5.48 5.65
CA THR A 104 -1.56 -5.20 4.30
C THR A 104 -3.03 -5.59 4.17
N TYR A 105 -3.35 -6.84 4.54
CA TYR A 105 -4.69 -7.39 4.42
C TYR A 105 -5.69 -6.67 5.33
N LYS A 106 -5.28 -6.30 6.55
CA LYS A 106 -6.08 -5.46 7.44
C LYS A 106 -6.35 -4.08 6.85
N ALA A 107 -5.34 -3.44 6.25
CA ALA A 107 -5.51 -2.15 5.58
C ALA A 107 -6.47 -2.24 4.39
N ILE A 108 -6.41 -3.32 3.61
CA ILE A 108 -7.36 -3.59 2.51
C ILE A 108 -8.78 -3.75 3.04
N GLY A 109 -8.98 -4.50 4.13
CA GLY A 109 -10.27 -4.61 4.81
C GLY A 109 -10.86 -3.24 5.22
N LYS A 110 -10.03 -2.39 5.82
CA LYS A 110 -10.40 -1.01 6.17
C LYS A 110 -10.81 -0.20 4.93
N ALA A 111 -10.12 -0.38 3.79
CA ALA A 111 -10.44 0.30 2.55
C ALA A 111 -11.79 -0.16 1.94
N LEU A 112 -12.09 -1.46 1.98
CA LEU A 112 -13.37 -2.01 1.55
C LEU A 112 -14.53 -1.39 2.35
N LYS A 113 -14.39 -1.32 3.68
CA LYS A 113 -15.37 -0.66 4.55
C LYS A 113 -15.50 0.83 4.23
N LYS A 114 -14.36 1.53 4.02
CA LYS A 114 -14.32 2.94 3.60
C LYS A 114 -15.03 3.17 2.26
N ALA A 115 -14.92 2.23 1.33
CA ALA A 115 -15.55 2.28 0.02
C ALA A 115 -17.06 2.00 0.06
N GLY A 116 -17.57 1.44 1.16
CA GLY A 116 -18.96 1.03 1.32
C GLY A 116 -19.27 -0.28 0.58
N ILE A 117 -18.26 -1.15 0.41
CA ILE A 117 -18.43 -2.44 -0.26
C ILE A 117 -18.87 -3.48 0.78
N ASP A 118 -20.03 -4.09 0.56
CA ASP A 118 -20.63 -5.08 1.45
C ASP A 118 -21.18 -6.30 0.67
N GLY A 119 -21.79 -7.23 1.40
CA GLY A 119 -22.47 -8.39 0.85
C GLY A 119 -21.62 -9.22 -0.12
N VAL A 120 -22.19 -9.54 -1.28
CA VAL A 120 -21.54 -10.39 -2.29
C VAL A 120 -20.26 -9.74 -2.85
N GLY A 121 -20.24 -8.41 -3.00
CA GLY A 121 -19.07 -7.69 -3.50
C GLY A 121 -17.87 -7.80 -2.55
N TYR A 122 -18.14 -7.67 -1.24
CA TYR A 122 -17.14 -7.85 -0.20
C TYR A 122 -16.59 -9.28 -0.17
N GLU A 123 -17.46 -10.29 -0.12
CA GLU A 123 -17.04 -11.69 -0.06
C GLU A 123 -16.26 -12.12 -1.31
N THR A 124 -16.69 -11.66 -2.49
CA THR A 124 -15.99 -11.92 -3.75
C THR A 124 -14.60 -11.30 -3.75
N PHE A 125 -14.48 -10.03 -3.36
CA PHE A 125 -13.18 -9.37 -3.28
C PHE A 125 -12.27 -10.07 -2.26
N LYS A 126 -12.78 -10.34 -1.05
CA LYS A 126 -12.02 -10.98 0.03
C LYS A 126 -11.47 -12.34 -0.41
N ASN A 127 -12.30 -13.18 -1.01
CA ASN A 127 -11.89 -14.51 -1.47
C ASN A 127 -10.87 -14.43 -2.62
N ASN A 128 -11.10 -13.56 -3.60
CA ASN A 128 -10.20 -13.43 -4.75
C ASN A 128 -8.85 -12.81 -4.35
N PHE A 129 -8.85 -11.77 -3.52
CA PHE A 129 -7.61 -11.09 -3.12
C PHE A 129 -6.76 -11.95 -2.18
N ALA A 130 -7.41 -12.74 -1.32
CA ALA A 130 -6.73 -13.68 -0.45
C ALA A 130 -6.29 -14.98 -1.14
N ASP A 131 -6.63 -15.18 -2.42
CA ASP A 131 -6.40 -16.45 -3.15
C ASP A 131 -7.00 -17.67 -2.41
N GLY A 132 -8.12 -17.47 -1.72
CA GLY A 132 -8.75 -18.50 -0.87
C GLY A 132 -8.00 -18.86 0.42
N ASP A 133 -6.91 -18.16 0.75
CA ASP A 133 -6.17 -18.37 2.00
C ASP A 133 -6.96 -17.86 3.22
N ALA A 134 -7.23 -18.75 4.17
CA ALA A 134 -8.08 -18.45 5.32
C ALA A 134 -7.49 -17.38 6.26
N GLU A 135 -6.16 -17.32 6.41
CA GLU A 135 -5.50 -16.36 7.31
C GLU A 135 -5.52 -14.95 6.72
N LYS A 136 -5.30 -14.85 5.41
CA LYS A 136 -5.43 -13.60 4.65
C LYS A 136 -6.88 -13.11 4.65
N MET A 137 -7.84 -13.99 4.42
CA MET A 137 -9.27 -13.66 4.50
C MET A 137 -9.66 -13.16 5.89
N GLN A 138 -9.16 -13.80 6.96
CA GLN A 138 -9.41 -13.36 8.33
C GLN A 138 -8.78 -11.99 8.59
N SER A 139 -7.57 -11.74 8.10
CA SER A 139 -6.92 -10.43 8.22
C SER A 139 -7.71 -9.32 7.51
N ILE A 140 -8.29 -9.60 6.33
CA ILE A 140 -9.22 -8.68 5.65
C ILE A 140 -10.46 -8.43 6.51
N GLN A 141 -11.03 -9.49 7.09
CA GLN A 141 -12.21 -9.40 7.96
C GLN A 141 -11.95 -8.52 9.18
N ASP A 142 -10.86 -8.76 9.91
CA ASP A 142 -10.45 -7.98 11.07
C ASP A 142 -10.30 -6.49 10.70
N GLY A 143 -9.68 -6.21 9.56
CA GLY A 143 -9.53 -4.86 9.01
C GLY A 143 -10.88 -4.19 8.74
N TYR A 144 -11.78 -4.91 8.08
CA TYR A 144 -13.12 -4.44 7.74
C TYR A 144 -13.94 -4.09 8.99
N ASP A 145 -13.92 -4.96 10.00
CA ASP A 145 -14.68 -4.81 11.24
C ASP A 145 -14.08 -3.75 12.18
N SER A 146 -12.77 -3.50 12.11
CA SER A 146 -12.11 -2.47 12.92
C SER A 146 -12.55 -1.04 12.59
N ARG A 147 -13.16 -0.83 11.41
CA ARG A 147 -13.57 0.49 10.93
C ARG A 147 -15.06 0.72 11.19
N LYS A 148 -15.35 1.61 12.14
CA LYS A 148 -16.70 2.02 12.54
C LYS A 148 -17.28 3.08 11.60
#